data_AF-A0A5K3G2I3-F1
#
_entry.id   AF-A0A5K3G2I3-F1
#
_cell.length_a   1.000
_cell.length_b   1.000
_cell.length_c   1.000
_cell.angle_alpha   90.00
_cell.angle_beta   90.00
_cell.angle_gamma   90.00
#
_symmetry.space_group_name_H-M   'P 1'
#
loop_
_entity.id
_entity.type
_entity.pdbx_description
1 polymer ?
#
loop_
_entity_poly.entity_id
_entity_poly.type
_entity_poly.pdbx_seq_one_letter_code
_entity_poly.pdbx_strand_id
1 'polypeptide(L)'
;YLEKQYNVRTKIFVADCTKEDFYDELQRELTCLSSISCLINNVGMTYIHPDDLVTSDFLTLAFCQDIITVNATTLTKITRLALPKMVNDPLPTRDVHRYVINIGSFTGLFVFPYAAVYSASKAYVHSFTQ
;
A
#
# COMPACT_ATOMS: atom_id res chain seq x y z
N TYR A 1 -10.73 18.21 -8.24
CA TYR A 1 -12.11 17.67 -8.40
C TYR A 1 -12.75 17.39 -7.03
N LEU A 2 -12.15 16.54 -6.20
CA LEU A 2 -12.68 16.19 -4.87
C LEU A 2 -12.91 17.39 -3.94
N GLU A 3 -11.95 18.32 -3.86
CA GLU A 3 -12.08 19.51 -3.00
C GLU A 3 -13.33 20.33 -3.32
N LYS A 4 -13.58 20.57 -4.61
CA LYS A 4 -14.73 21.33 -5.08
C LYS A 4 -16.05 20.59 -4.87
N GLN A 5 -16.07 19.27 -5.05
CA GLN A 5 -17.28 18.46 -4.97
C GLN A 5 -17.74 18.20 -3.54
N TYR A 6 -16.78 17.94 -2.63
CA TYR A 6 -17.08 17.50 -1.27
C TYR A 6 -16.71 18.55 -0.21
N ASN A 7 -16.23 19.72 -0.61
CA ASN A 7 -15.76 20.80 0.27
C ASN A 7 -14.72 20.31 1.31
N VAL A 8 -13.76 19.53 0.83
CA VAL A 8 -12.65 18.99 1.63
C VAL A 8 -11.33 19.63 1.21
N ARG A 9 -10.32 19.57 2.08
CA ARG A 9 -8.94 19.92 1.73
C ARG A 9 -8.21 18.66 1.26
N THR A 10 -7.49 18.76 0.15
CA THR A 10 -6.63 17.69 -0.35
C THR A 10 -5.19 18.18 -0.51
N LYS A 11 -4.25 17.26 -0.37
CA LYS A 11 -2.87 17.45 -0.75
C LYS A 11 -2.49 16.29 -1.65
N ILE A 12 -1.79 16.57 -2.75
CA ILE A 12 -1.39 15.56 -3.72
C ILE A 12 0.11 15.34 -3.60
N PHE A 13 0.50 14.09 -3.42
CA PHE A 13 1.88 13.63 -3.47
C PHE A 13 1.98 12.59 -4.59
N VAL A 14 2.86 12.81 -5.57
CA VAL A 14 3.01 11.93 -6.73
C VAL A 14 4.26 11.08 -6.53
N ALA A 15 4.10 9.76 -6.61
CA ALA A 15 5.21 8.82 -6.51
C ALA A 15 4.97 7.60 -7.40
N ASP A 16 6.06 7.08 -7.93
CA ASP A 16 6.11 5.79 -8.61
C ASP A 16 6.52 4.71 -7.59
N CYS A 17 5.58 3.87 -7.20
CA CYS A 17 5.78 2.86 -6.16
C CYS A 17 6.66 1.68 -6.59
N THR A 18 7.09 1.62 -7.86
CA THR A 18 8.12 0.70 -8.33
C THR A 18 9.53 1.17 -7.95
N LYS A 19 9.67 2.44 -7.53
CA LYS A 19 10.94 3.07 -7.13
C LYS A 19 10.99 3.28 -5.61
N GLU A 20 12.18 3.62 -5.11
CA GLU A 20 12.39 3.87 -3.68
C GLU A 20 12.82 5.31 -3.34
N ASP A 21 12.88 6.20 -4.34
CA ASP A 21 13.43 7.55 -4.25
C ASP A 21 12.49 8.58 -3.58
N PHE A 22 11.27 8.20 -3.20
CA PHE A 22 10.27 9.12 -2.67
C PHE A 22 10.04 9.04 -1.15
N TYR A 23 10.57 8.03 -0.46
CA TYR A 23 10.21 7.78 0.95
C TYR A 23 10.64 8.91 1.91
N ASP A 24 11.80 9.53 1.67
CA ASP A 24 12.28 10.65 2.49
C ASP A 24 11.42 11.91 2.31
N GLU A 25 10.94 12.15 1.09
CA GLU A 25 9.99 13.23 0.83
C GLU A 25 8.61 12.93 1.42
N LEU A 26 8.13 11.70 1.25
CA LEU A 26 6.88 11.25 1.85
C LEU A 26 6.90 11.39 3.39
N GLN A 27 8.02 11.06 4.05
CA GLN A 27 8.12 11.22 5.51
C GLN A 27 7.99 12.68 5.94
N ARG A 28 8.62 13.61 5.21
CA ARG A 28 8.49 15.06 5.47
C ARG A 28 7.04 15.51 5.30
N GLU A 29 6.41 15.06 4.21
CA GLU A 29 5.02 15.37 3.88
C GLU A 29 4.03 14.86 4.93
N LEU A 30 4.20 13.62 5.40
CA LEU A 30 3.40 13.04 6.49
C LEU A 30 3.59 13.80 7.80
N THR A 31 4.81 14.26 8.10
CA THR A 31 5.12 15.04 9.31
C THR A 31 4.41 16.39 9.32
N CYS A 32 4.26 17.02 8.15
CA CYS A 32 3.54 18.30 7.98
C CYS A 32 2.02 18.19 8.19
N LEU A 33 1.44 16.99 8.17
CA LEU A 33 0.02 16.81 8.45
C LEU A 33 -0.26 17.12 9.93
N SER A 34 -1.42 17.71 10.23
CA SER A 34 -1.79 17.95 11.64
C SER A 34 -2.03 16.64 12.38
N SER A 35 -2.68 15.66 11.73
CA SER A 35 -2.92 14.31 12.26
C SER A 35 -3.24 13.31 11.14
N ILE A 36 -3.17 12.02 11.46
CA ILE A 36 -3.55 10.92 10.55
C ILE A 36 -4.49 9.97 11.31
N SER A 37 -5.76 9.93 10.89
CA SER A 37 -6.76 9.03 11.47
C SER A 37 -6.97 7.76 10.66
N CYS A 38 -6.72 7.80 9.35
CA CYS A 38 -6.88 6.65 8.48
C CYS A 38 -5.75 6.61 7.45
N LEU A 39 -5.11 5.46 7.32
CA LEU A 39 -4.22 5.13 6.22
C LEU A 39 -4.87 4.02 5.39
N ILE A 40 -4.97 4.23 4.08
CA ILE A 40 -5.49 3.21 3.15
C ILE A 40 -4.36 2.81 2.22
N ASN A 41 -3.79 1.62 2.44
CA ASN A 41 -2.81 1.03 1.53
C ASN A 41 -3.52 0.34 0.37
N ASN A 42 -3.84 1.12 -0.66
CA ASN A 42 -4.56 0.68 -1.86
C ASN A 42 -3.66 0.41 -3.08
N VAL A 43 -2.50 1.05 -3.16
CA VAL A 43 -1.60 0.89 -4.32
C VAL A 43 -1.26 -0.59 -4.50
N GLY A 44 -1.34 -1.07 -5.73
CA GLY A 44 -1.07 -2.46 -6.04
C GLY A 44 -0.85 -2.71 -7.52
N MET A 45 -0.06 -3.73 -7.83
CA MET A 45 0.10 -4.32 -9.15
C MET A 45 -0.55 -5.71 -9.20
N THR A 46 -1.05 -6.07 -10.37
CA THR A 46 -1.64 -7.37 -10.67
C THR A 46 -1.00 -7.94 -11.93
N TYR A 47 -1.18 -9.24 -12.15
CA TYR A 47 -0.85 -9.86 -13.43
C TYR A 47 -1.75 -9.30 -14.53
N ILE A 48 -1.27 -9.34 -15.78
CA ILE A 48 -2.06 -8.98 -16.96
C ILE A 48 -3.18 -10.02 -17.17
N HIS A 49 -2.81 -11.30 -17.08
CA HIS A 49 -3.72 -12.45 -17.00
C HIS A 49 -3.04 -13.56 -16.17
N PRO A 50 -3.79 -14.55 -15.65
CA PRO A 50 -3.17 -15.73 -15.06
C PRO A 50 -2.22 -16.39 -16.07
N ASP A 51 -1.00 -16.71 -15.64
CA ASP A 51 -0.01 -17.38 -16.47
C ASP A 51 1.03 -18.16 -15.66
N ASP A 52 1.77 -19.04 -16.32
CA ASP A 52 2.77 -19.90 -15.71
C ASP A 52 4.06 -19.13 -15.39
N LEU A 53 4.57 -19.28 -14.17
CA LEU A 53 5.77 -18.56 -13.74
C LEU A 53 7.03 -18.98 -14.51
N VAL A 54 7.07 -20.19 -15.07
CA VAL A 54 8.22 -20.72 -15.81
C VAL A 54 8.19 -20.26 -17.27
N THR A 55 7.02 -20.23 -17.91
CA THR A 55 6.92 -20.03 -19.37
C THR A 55 6.35 -18.68 -19.79
N SER A 56 5.85 -17.87 -18.87
CA SER A 56 5.23 -16.58 -19.22
C SER A 56 6.26 -15.54 -19.67
N ASP A 57 5.97 -14.87 -20.80
CA ASP A 57 6.83 -13.82 -21.36
C ASP A 57 6.78 -12.50 -20.58
N PHE A 58 5.66 -12.20 -19.90
CA PHE A 58 5.50 -10.94 -19.15
C PHE A 58 5.93 -11.04 -17.69
N LEU A 59 5.98 -12.26 -17.12
CA LEU A 59 6.47 -12.52 -15.76
C LEU A 59 8.01 -12.50 -15.69
N THR A 60 8.60 -11.44 -16.22
CA THR A 60 10.03 -11.18 -16.13
C THR A 60 10.47 -11.00 -14.67
N LEU A 61 11.78 -11.17 -14.39
CA LEU A 61 12.35 -10.91 -13.07
C LEU A 61 12.01 -9.50 -12.56
N ALA A 62 12.06 -8.50 -13.44
CA ALA A 62 11.73 -7.12 -13.10
C ALA A 62 10.24 -6.97 -12.74
N PHE A 63 9.33 -7.52 -13.56
CA PHE A 63 7.90 -7.45 -13.26
C PHE A 63 7.52 -8.18 -11.97
N CYS A 64 8.15 -9.34 -11.70
CA CYS A 64 7.96 -10.05 -10.44
C CYS A 64 8.46 -9.23 -9.24
N GLN A 65 9.62 -8.60 -9.37
CA GLN A 65 10.15 -7.68 -8.36
C GLN A 65 9.21 -6.50 -8.14
N ASP A 66 8.67 -5.90 -9.20
CA ASP A 66 7.74 -4.78 -9.10
C ASP A 66 6.47 -5.16 -8.35
N ILE A 67 5.89 -6.34 -8.60
CA ILE A 67 4.74 -6.83 -7.83
C ILE A 67 5.07 -6.93 -6.35
N ILE A 68 6.22 -7.51 -5.99
CA ILE A 68 6.64 -7.65 -4.59
C ILE A 68 6.88 -6.27 -3.97
N THR A 69 7.59 -5.40 -4.68
CA THR A 69 7.89 -4.03 -4.24
C THR A 69 6.60 -3.27 -3.98
N VAL A 70 5.69 -3.22 -4.95
CA VAL A 70 4.47 -2.42 -4.84
C VAL A 70 3.49 -3.01 -3.83
N ASN A 71 3.23 -4.32 -3.86
CA ASN A 71 2.17 -4.92 -3.03
C ASN A 71 2.60 -5.19 -1.59
N ALA A 72 3.88 -5.46 -1.34
CA ALA A 72 4.39 -5.80 -0.01
C ALA A 72 5.31 -4.70 0.53
N THR A 73 6.41 -4.40 -0.14
CA THR A 73 7.44 -3.47 0.38
C THR A 73 6.87 -2.07 0.59
N THR A 74 6.17 -1.52 -0.39
CA THR A 74 5.59 -0.17 -0.33
C THR A 74 4.54 -0.05 0.77
N LEU A 75 3.63 -1.02 0.86
CA LEU A 75 2.65 -1.09 1.95
C LEU A 75 3.34 -1.05 3.31
N THR A 76 4.38 -1.87 3.51
CA THR A 76 5.12 -1.94 4.77
C THR A 76 5.85 -0.64 5.08
N LYS A 77 6.56 -0.06 4.11
CA LYS A 77 7.30 1.18 4.29
C LYS A 77 6.38 2.35 4.61
N ILE A 78 5.31 2.56 3.82
CA ILE A 78 4.34 3.64 4.05
C ILE A 78 3.68 3.47 5.43
N THR A 79 3.26 2.26 5.79
CA THR A 79 2.68 1.98 7.11
C THR A 79 3.66 2.30 8.22
N ARG A 80 4.93 1.88 8.11
CA ARG A 80 5.96 2.16 9.10
C ARG A 80 6.27 3.65 9.25
N LEU A 81 6.19 4.43 8.17
CA LEU A 81 6.37 5.88 8.19
C LEU A 81 5.19 6.61 8.83
N ALA A 82 3.95 6.20 8.54
CA ALA A 82 2.75 6.84 9.05
C ALA A 82 2.44 6.46 10.51
N LEU A 83 2.69 5.21 10.91
CA LEU A 83 2.32 4.66 12.21
C LEU A 83 2.79 5.48 13.41
N PRO A 84 4.06 5.96 13.51
CA PRO A 84 4.49 6.76 14.64
C PRO A 84 3.68 8.04 14.80
N LYS A 85 3.33 8.70 13.68
CA LYS A 85 2.48 9.89 13.73
C LYS A 85 1.06 9.51 14.10
N MET A 86 0.51 8.45 13.53
CA MET A 86 -0.81 7.96 13.92
C MET A 86 -0.87 7.69 15.43
N VAL A 87 0.07 6.96 16.03
CA VAL A 87 0.02 6.60 17.45
C VAL A 87 0.24 7.80 18.37
N ASN A 88 1.25 8.63 18.07
CA ASN A 88 1.69 9.71 18.98
C ASN A 88 0.96 11.03 18.76
N ASP A 89 0.10 11.15 17.74
CA ASP A 89 -0.61 12.41 17.52
C ASP A 89 -1.47 12.73 18.76
N PRO A 90 -1.28 13.89 19.39
CA PRO A 90 -1.87 14.19 20.70
C PRO A 90 -3.36 14.54 20.64
N LEU A 91 -4.03 14.45 19.48
CA LEU A 91 -5.47 14.73 19.40
C LEU A 91 -6.23 13.91 20.46
N PRO A 92 -6.67 14.55 21.55
CA PRO A 92 -7.06 13.87 22.76
C PRO A 92 -8.57 13.83 22.79
N THR A 93 -9.16 12.83 22.16
CA THR A 93 -10.57 12.56 22.43
C THR A 93 -10.73 11.07 22.61
N ARG A 94 -11.59 10.73 23.55
CA ARG A 94 -11.90 9.36 23.96
C ARG A 94 -12.55 8.53 22.84
N ASP A 95 -12.74 9.14 21.66
CA ASP A 95 -13.53 8.66 20.52
C ASP A 95 -12.77 8.78 19.18
N VAL A 96 -11.48 9.15 19.15
CA VAL A 96 -10.68 9.13 17.91
C VAL A 96 -10.03 7.77 17.73
N HIS A 97 -10.62 7.00 16.81
CA HIS A 97 -10.07 5.74 16.35
C HIS A 97 -9.13 5.96 15.16
N ARG A 98 -8.07 5.13 15.10
CA ARG A 98 -7.08 5.18 14.03
C ARG A 98 -7.07 3.85 13.30
N TYR A 99 -7.14 3.92 11.98
CA TYR A 99 -7.32 2.74 11.15
C TYR A 99 -6.21 2.65 10.11
N VAL A 100 -5.63 1.46 9.98
CA VAL A 100 -4.83 1.08 8.82
C VAL A 100 -5.67 0.08 8.04
N ILE A 101 -6.03 0.42 6.81
CA ILE A 101 -6.84 -0.41 5.93
C ILE A 101 -5.95 -0.86 4.78
N ASN A 102 -5.68 -2.16 4.72
CA ASN A 102 -4.85 -2.75 3.68
C ASN A 102 -5.74 -3.47 2.65
N ILE A 103 -5.60 -3.12 1.37
CA ILE A 103 -6.40 -3.74 0.31
C ILE A 103 -5.82 -5.11 -0.06
N GLY A 104 -6.45 -6.16 0.48
CA GLY A 104 -6.11 -7.56 0.19
C GLY A 104 -6.63 -8.05 -1.17
N SER A 105 -6.72 -9.37 -1.30
CA SER A 105 -7.33 -10.08 -2.43
C SER A 105 -7.81 -11.45 -1.98
N PHE A 106 -8.86 -11.98 -2.61
CA PHE A 106 -9.29 -13.36 -2.45
C PHE A 106 -8.15 -14.36 -2.76
N THR A 107 -7.29 -14.02 -3.73
CA THR A 107 -6.11 -14.83 -4.09
C THR A 107 -5.03 -14.86 -3.00
N GLY A 108 -5.09 -13.98 -2.01
CA GLY A 108 -4.20 -14.03 -0.85
C GLY A 108 -4.62 -15.04 0.23
N LEU A 109 -5.85 -15.58 0.13
CA LEU A 109 -6.41 -16.51 1.10
C LEU A 109 -6.22 -17.98 0.73
N PHE A 110 -6.08 -18.26 -0.57
CA PHE A 110 -6.00 -19.60 -1.12
C PHE A 110 -4.92 -19.70 -2.19
N VAL A 111 -4.39 -20.90 -2.42
CA VAL A 111 -3.49 -21.15 -3.55
C VAL A 111 -4.29 -20.96 -4.84
N PHE A 112 -3.95 -19.92 -5.60
CA PHE A 112 -4.57 -19.65 -6.90
C PHE A 112 -3.57 -20.03 -8.02
N PRO A 113 -3.87 -21.07 -8.83
CA PRO A 113 -3.02 -21.45 -9.95
C PRO A 113 -2.75 -20.27 -10.88
N TYR A 114 -1.54 -20.22 -11.45
CA TYR A 114 -1.16 -19.20 -12.44
C TYR A 114 -1.16 -17.74 -11.94
N ALA A 115 -1.17 -17.53 -10.63
CA ALA A 115 -1.07 -16.21 -10.01
C ALA A 115 -0.03 -16.19 -8.89
N ALA A 116 1.07 -16.94 -9.04
CA ALA A 116 2.00 -17.27 -7.96
C ALA A 116 2.52 -16.04 -7.18
N VAL A 117 3.19 -15.11 -7.86
CA VAL A 117 3.81 -13.92 -7.21
C VAL A 117 2.73 -12.97 -6.69
N TYR A 118 1.66 -12.76 -7.46
CA TYR A 118 0.55 -11.91 -7.03
C TYR A 118 -0.15 -12.45 -5.77
N SER A 119 -0.51 -13.74 -5.77
CA SER A 119 -1.16 -14.42 -4.63
C SER A 119 -0.27 -14.39 -3.40
N ALA A 120 1.03 -14.69 -3.55
CA ALA A 120 1.99 -14.59 -2.47
C ALA A 120 2.07 -13.17 -1.90
N SER A 121 2.09 -12.14 -2.76
CA SER A 121 2.09 -10.74 -2.31
C SER A 121 0.82 -10.37 -1.53
N LYS A 122 -0.34 -10.91 -1.91
CA LYS A 122 -1.61 -10.66 -1.19
C LYS A 122 -1.77 -11.50 0.07
N ALA A 123 -1.13 -12.68 0.14
CA ALA A 123 -0.97 -13.43 1.38
C ALA A 123 -0.10 -12.66 2.39
N TYR A 124 0.97 -12.00 1.93
CA TYR A 124 1.75 -11.08 2.76
C TYR A 124 0.87 -9.95 3.32
N VAL A 125 0.07 -9.29 2.48
CA VAL A 125 -0.85 -8.23 2.94
C VAL A 125 -1.81 -8.76 4.01
N HIS A 126 -2.36 -9.96 3.83
CA HIS A 126 -3.23 -10.60 4.83
C HIS A 126 -2.49 -10.80 6.15
N SER A 127 -1.32 -11.46 6.12
CA SER A 127 -0.52 -11.73 7.31
C SER A 127 -0.03 -10.46 8.00
N PHE A 128 0.32 -9.41 7.25
CA PHE A 128 0.79 -8.13 7.80
C PHE A 128 -0.33 -7.36 8.51
N THR A 129 -1.59 -7.63 8.15
CA THR A 129 -2.76 -6.94 8.70
C THR A 129 -3.24 -7.55 10.02
N GLN A 130 -2.94 -8.84 10.27
CA GLN A 130 -3.28 -9.54 11.51
C GLN A 130 -2.40 -9.10 12.68
#